data_AF-A0A285NCV7-F1
#
_entry.id   AF-A0A285NCV7-F1
#
_cell.length_a   1.000
_cell.length_b   1.000
_cell.length_c   1.000
_cell.angle_alpha   90.00
_cell.angle_beta   90.00
_cell.angle_gamma   90.00
#
_symmetry.space_group_name_H-M   'P 1'
#
loop_
_entity.id
_entity.type
_entity.pdbx_description
1 polymer ?
#
loop_
_entity_poly.entity_id
_entity_poly.type
_entity_poly.pdbx_seq_one_letter_code
_entity_poly.pdbx_strand_id
1 'polypeptide(L)'
;MEFLPRADLLERNGYFGRFCRKWQENRYHPSFSTFRPDEMIVDDDGKSLVVDQEECDRLNAKMEEEYLAMLDQAFPDHILPSRMIERKITAEEESKDEKIAALSRGLFDIMNQLNWTQILLISLHPLSPFLEIGQDYEPFKQARLTLESQGMPHDFKGGIILERAEVVTYLPMLLIGVFVQAVPLAFAPSKDQGIFGAFSDCGMIHTFFSGLIEQRSFEGAATSADLIPEPV
;
A
#
# COMPACT_ATOMS: atom_id res chain seq x y z
N MET A 1 -12.74 8.84 -11.15
CA MET A 1 -12.20 8.36 -9.87
C MET A 1 -13.37 7.90 -9.04
N GLU A 2 -13.27 6.69 -8.50
CA GLU A 2 -14.32 6.04 -7.70
C GLU A 2 -13.74 5.71 -6.32
N PHE A 3 -14.52 5.97 -5.26
CA PHE A 3 -14.16 5.66 -3.88
C PHE A 3 -15.04 4.53 -3.37
N LEU A 4 -14.42 3.46 -2.85
CA LEU A 4 -15.12 2.26 -2.40
C LEU A 4 -14.73 1.87 -0.99
N PRO A 5 -15.61 1.18 -0.26
CA PRO A 5 -15.20 0.42 0.91
C PRO A 5 -14.03 -0.51 0.59
N ARG A 6 -13.16 -0.70 1.59
CA ARG A 6 -11.93 -1.49 1.45
C ARG A 6 -12.22 -2.93 0.99
N ALA A 7 -13.21 -3.56 1.59
CA ALA A 7 -13.63 -4.92 1.26
C ALA A 7 -14.06 -5.04 -0.21
N ASP A 8 -14.94 -4.14 -0.67
CA ASP A 8 -15.44 -4.12 -2.04
C ASP A 8 -14.32 -4.01 -3.08
N LEU A 9 -13.27 -3.22 -2.81
CA LEU A 9 -12.12 -3.10 -3.72
C LEU A 9 -11.27 -4.39 -3.75
N LEU A 10 -11.04 -5.01 -2.60
CA LEU A 10 -10.26 -6.24 -2.49
C LEU A 10 -10.97 -7.44 -3.14
N GLU A 11 -12.30 -7.43 -3.21
CA GLU A 11 -13.08 -8.43 -3.94
C GLU A 11 -12.97 -8.29 -5.47
N ARG A 12 -12.59 -7.11 -5.99
CA ARG A 12 -12.46 -6.90 -7.45
C ARG A 12 -11.23 -7.61 -8.06
N ASN A 13 -10.20 -7.89 -7.26
CA ASN A 13 -9.03 -8.66 -7.68
C ASN A 13 -8.60 -9.59 -6.54
N GLY A 14 -8.87 -10.90 -6.69
CA GLY A 14 -8.71 -11.86 -5.60
C GLY A 14 -7.25 -12.13 -5.24
N TYR A 15 -6.34 -12.06 -6.21
CA TYR A 15 -4.89 -12.13 -5.97
C TYR A 15 -4.42 -10.94 -5.13
N PHE A 16 -4.88 -9.74 -5.48
CA PHE A 16 -4.55 -8.51 -4.78
C PHE A 16 -5.08 -8.50 -3.34
N GLY A 17 -6.33 -8.92 -3.15
CA GLY A 17 -6.93 -9.06 -1.83
C GLY A 17 -6.10 -9.94 -0.89
N ARG A 18 -5.69 -11.12 -1.38
CA ARG A 18 -4.86 -12.04 -0.59
C ARG A 18 -3.45 -11.53 -0.38
N PHE A 19 -2.89 -10.78 -1.33
CA PHE A 19 -1.60 -10.12 -1.15
C PHE A 19 -1.65 -9.13 0.02
N CYS A 20 -2.66 -8.25 0.04
CA CYS A 20 -2.84 -7.28 1.13
C CYS A 20 -3.01 -7.97 2.48
N ARG A 21 -3.83 -9.02 2.55
CA ARG A 21 -4.00 -9.81 3.78
C ARG A 21 -2.69 -10.42 4.26
N LYS A 22 -1.95 -11.09 3.36
CA LYS A 22 -0.66 -11.70 3.70
C LYS A 22 0.37 -10.66 4.15
N TRP A 23 0.35 -9.47 3.56
CA TRP A 23 1.19 -8.36 3.98
C TRP A 23 0.86 -7.93 5.43
N GLN A 24 -0.43 -7.80 5.76
CA GLN A 24 -0.89 -7.47 7.12
C GLN A 24 -0.50 -8.55 8.13
N GLU A 25 -0.71 -9.83 7.79
CA GLU A 25 -0.29 -10.97 8.60
C GLU A 25 1.21 -10.88 8.90
N ASN A 26 2.04 -10.70 7.87
CA ASN A 26 3.49 -10.61 8.07
C ASN A 26 3.94 -9.36 8.86
N ARG A 27 3.18 -8.26 8.80
CA ARG A 27 3.58 -6.99 9.41
C ARG A 27 3.09 -6.83 10.85
N TYR A 28 1.89 -7.32 11.15
CA TYR A 28 1.17 -6.98 12.37
C TYR A 28 0.83 -8.20 13.24
N HIS A 29 1.09 -9.43 12.79
CA HIS A 29 0.73 -10.60 13.59
C HIS A 29 1.45 -10.59 14.95
N PRO A 30 0.71 -10.70 16.09
CA PRO A 30 1.29 -10.56 17.43
C PRO A 30 2.40 -11.58 17.74
N SER A 31 2.43 -12.74 17.09
CA SER A 31 3.49 -13.73 17.29
C SER A 31 4.90 -13.23 16.96
N PHE A 32 5.04 -12.13 16.22
CA PHE A 32 6.33 -11.51 15.93
C PHE A 32 6.79 -10.55 17.03
N SER A 33 5.89 -10.10 17.92
CA SER A 33 6.19 -9.20 19.04
C SER A 33 5.27 -9.52 20.21
N THR A 34 5.73 -10.39 21.11
CA THR A 34 5.01 -10.75 22.35
C THR A 34 5.73 -10.19 23.55
N PHE A 35 4.98 -9.57 24.45
CA PHE A 35 5.48 -9.14 25.75
C PHE A 35 5.71 -10.35 26.66
N ARG A 36 6.82 -10.32 27.40
CA ARG A 36 7.19 -11.35 28.36
C ARG A 36 7.37 -10.76 29.76
N PRO A 37 7.10 -11.55 30.82
CA PRO A 37 7.36 -11.12 32.18
C PRO A 37 8.80 -10.66 32.36
N ASP A 38 8.99 -9.68 33.24
CA ASP A 38 10.27 -9.06 33.55
C ASP A 38 10.88 -8.22 32.42
N GLU A 39 10.20 -8.05 31.28
CA GLU A 39 10.58 -7.08 30.26
C GLU A 39 10.32 -5.65 30.74
N MET A 40 11.21 -4.74 30.34
CA MET A 40 11.04 -3.33 30.60
C MET A 40 10.39 -2.68 29.38
N ILE A 41 9.16 -2.18 29.57
CA ILE A 41 8.44 -1.41 28.56
C ILE A 41 8.45 0.07 28.94
N VAL A 42 8.17 0.93 27.96
CA VAL A 42 7.91 2.35 28.18
C VAL A 42 6.40 2.55 28.10
N ASP A 43 5.81 3.07 29.17
CA ASP A 43 4.38 3.39 29.20
C ASP A 43 4.05 4.66 28.37
N ASP A 44 2.75 4.97 28.25
CA ASP A 44 2.27 6.13 27.50
C ASP A 44 2.74 7.48 28.09
N ASP A 45 3.22 7.49 29.34
CA ASP A 45 3.82 8.66 30.01
C ASP A 45 5.35 8.73 29.82
N GLY A 46 5.94 7.80 29.07
CA GLY A 46 7.38 7.72 28.85
C GLY A 46 8.17 7.12 30.02
N LYS A 47 7.53 6.48 30.99
CA LYS A 47 8.19 5.85 32.15
C LYS A 47 8.49 4.39 31.85
N SER A 48 9.67 3.95 32.30
CA SER A 48 10.05 2.55 32.24
C SER A 48 9.33 1.75 33.33
N LEU A 49 8.54 0.76 32.92
CA LEU A 49 7.84 -0.18 33.79
C LEU A 49 8.35 -1.59 33.51
N VAL A 50 8.63 -2.37 34.56
CA VAL A 50 8.84 -3.81 34.43
C VAL A 50 7.47 -4.49 34.48
N VAL A 51 7.11 -5.22 33.44
CA VAL A 51 5.80 -5.86 33.35
C VAL A 51 5.77 -7.20 34.07
N ASP A 52 4.71 -7.44 34.82
CA ASP A 52 4.40 -8.75 35.38
C ASP A 52 3.58 -9.59 34.38
N GLN A 53 3.23 -10.82 34.77
CA GLN A 53 2.48 -11.74 33.91
C GLN A 53 1.09 -11.21 33.56
N GLU A 54 0.39 -10.57 34.51
CA GLU A 54 -0.98 -10.07 34.29
C GLU A 54 -0.97 -8.94 33.26
N GLU A 55 -0.01 -8.04 33.36
CA GLU A 55 0.16 -6.95 32.41
C GLU A 55 0.61 -7.46 31.03
N CYS A 56 1.48 -8.47 30.97
CA CYS A 56 1.85 -9.12 29.71
C CYS A 56 0.64 -9.74 29.02
N ASP A 57 -0.20 -10.48 29.74
CA ASP A 57 -1.40 -11.12 29.20
C ASP A 57 -2.38 -10.07 28.67
N ARG A 58 -2.57 -8.97 29.41
CA ARG A 58 -3.41 -7.84 29.00
C ARG A 58 -2.90 -7.16 27.72
N LEU A 59 -1.60 -6.89 27.64
CA LEU A 59 -0.98 -6.24 26.48
C LEU A 59 -1.01 -7.14 25.24
N ASN A 60 -0.69 -8.42 25.41
CA ASN A 60 -0.74 -9.39 24.32
C ASN A 60 -2.18 -9.58 23.79
N ALA A 61 -3.18 -9.64 24.68
CA ALA A 61 -4.59 -9.71 24.29
C ALA A 61 -5.04 -8.45 23.53
N LYS A 62 -4.60 -7.26 23.97
CA LYS A 62 -4.86 -6.01 23.25
C LYS A 62 -4.23 -5.99 21.85
N MET A 63 -2.98 -6.44 21.72
CA MET A 63 -2.32 -6.56 20.42
C MET A 63 -3.06 -7.52 19.48
N GLU A 64 -3.59 -8.62 20.02
CA GLU A 64 -4.38 -9.57 19.24
C GLU A 64 -5.71 -8.96 18.77
N GLU A 65 -6.40 -8.21 19.64
CA GLU A 65 -7.61 -7.48 19.27
C GLU A 65 -7.34 -6.43 18.18
N GLU A 66 -6.29 -5.61 18.34
CA GLU A 66 -5.88 -4.61 17.35
C GLU A 66 -5.51 -5.26 16.01
N TYR A 67 -4.79 -6.38 16.04
CA TYR A 67 -4.46 -7.16 14.85
C TYR A 67 -5.70 -7.69 14.12
N LEU A 68 -6.65 -8.28 14.86
CA LEU A 68 -7.89 -8.79 14.28
C LEU A 68 -8.76 -7.68 13.68
N ALA A 69 -8.75 -6.49 14.29
CA ALA A 69 -9.43 -5.31 13.77
C ALA A 69 -8.80 -4.75 12.48
N MET A 70 -7.49 -4.96 12.29
CA MET A 70 -6.78 -4.57 11.06
C MET A 70 -6.89 -5.59 9.93
N LEU A 71 -7.16 -6.86 10.25
CA LEU A 71 -7.10 -7.93 9.26
C LEU A 71 -8.27 -7.84 8.28
N ASP A 72 -7.94 -7.72 6.99
CA ASP A 72 -8.96 -7.75 5.93
C ASP A 72 -9.69 -9.10 5.91
N GLN A 73 -11.03 -9.04 5.89
CA GLN A 73 -11.92 -10.18 5.99
C GLN A 73 -12.47 -10.57 4.62
N ALA A 74 -12.58 -11.88 4.39
CA ALA A 74 -13.19 -12.52 3.21
C ALA A 74 -12.54 -12.17 1.85
N PHE A 75 -12.13 -13.21 1.11
CA PHE A 75 -11.65 -13.08 -0.27
C PHE A 75 -12.16 -14.28 -1.05
N PRO A 76 -12.34 -14.17 -2.39
CA PRO A 76 -12.55 -15.35 -3.22
C PRO A 76 -11.44 -16.40 -3.01
N ASP A 77 -11.74 -17.67 -3.31
CA ASP A 77 -10.82 -18.82 -3.17
C ASP A 77 -9.67 -18.85 -4.20
N HIS A 78 -9.01 -17.72 -4.41
CA HIS A 78 -7.74 -17.67 -5.13
C HIS A 78 -6.61 -18.22 -4.27
N ILE A 79 -5.74 -19.03 -4.84
CA ILE A 79 -4.55 -19.50 -4.12
C ILE A 79 -3.38 -18.64 -4.59
N LEU A 80 -2.84 -17.80 -3.69
CA LEU A 80 -1.56 -17.18 -3.96
C LEU A 80 -0.50 -18.28 -4.07
N PRO A 81 0.39 -18.23 -5.08
CA PRO A 81 1.50 -19.17 -5.16
C PRO A 81 2.34 -19.08 -3.89
N SER A 82 2.94 -20.21 -3.50
CA SER A 82 3.79 -20.30 -2.31
C SER A 82 4.95 -19.30 -2.34
N ARG A 83 5.43 -18.96 -3.53
CA ARG A 83 6.43 -17.92 -3.77
C ARG A 83 5.96 -16.98 -4.87
N MET A 84 5.87 -15.69 -4.54
CA MET A 84 5.68 -14.62 -5.51
C MET A 84 7.05 -14.17 -6.01
N ILE A 85 7.12 -13.70 -7.25
CA ILE A 85 8.32 -13.10 -7.82
C ILE A 85 8.28 -11.62 -7.51
N GLU A 86 9.26 -11.10 -6.75
CA GLU A 86 9.39 -9.68 -6.45
C GLU A 86 10.41 -9.02 -7.39
N ARG A 87 10.08 -7.81 -7.87
CA ARG A 87 10.99 -6.90 -8.56
C ARG A 87 10.83 -5.51 -8.00
N LYS A 88 11.94 -4.79 -7.89
CA LYS A 88 11.95 -3.38 -7.52
C LYS A 88 12.21 -2.55 -8.77
N ILE A 89 11.43 -1.50 -8.95
CA ILE A 89 11.66 -0.52 -10.03
C ILE A 89 11.68 0.89 -9.44
N THR A 90 12.51 1.75 -10.01
CA THR A 90 12.63 3.16 -9.63
C THR A 90 12.64 4.06 -10.86
N ALA A 91 12.54 5.37 -10.64
CA ALA A 91 12.93 6.38 -11.61
C ALA A 91 14.31 6.95 -11.25
N GLU A 92 15.06 7.39 -12.26
CA GLU A 92 16.43 7.94 -12.16
C GLU A 92 16.50 9.33 -11.52
N GLU A 93 15.34 9.94 -11.23
CA GLU A 93 15.21 11.34 -10.80
C GLU A 93 15.82 11.63 -9.42
N GLU A 94 16.42 12.82 -9.29
CA GLU A 94 17.11 13.29 -8.08
C GLU A 94 16.15 13.85 -7.03
N SER A 95 15.11 14.59 -7.44
CA SER A 95 14.15 15.17 -6.50
C SER A 95 12.94 14.27 -6.25
N LYS A 96 12.30 14.42 -5.08
CA LYS A 96 11.09 13.67 -4.72
C LYS A 96 9.92 13.95 -5.68
N ASP A 97 9.74 15.21 -6.05
CA ASP A 97 8.61 15.63 -6.90
C ASP A 97 8.76 15.08 -8.33
N GLU A 98 9.98 15.15 -8.90
CA GLU A 98 10.28 14.54 -10.19
C GLU A 98 10.11 13.02 -10.13
N LYS A 99 10.56 12.37 -9.05
CA LYS A 99 10.38 10.93 -8.85
C LYS A 99 8.91 10.54 -8.78
N ILE A 100 8.08 11.28 -8.04
CA ILE A 100 6.63 11.06 -7.98
C ILE A 100 6.01 11.17 -9.38
N ALA A 101 6.37 12.22 -10.13
CA ALA A 101 5.86 12.44 -11.48
C ALA A 101 6.30 11.33 -12.45
N ALA A 102 7.57 10.93 -12.39
CA ALA A 102 8.14 9.88 -13.22
C ALA A 102 7.51 8.51 -12.93
N LEU A 103 7.34 8.13 -11.66
CA LEU A 103 6.66 6.90 -11.27
C LEU A 103 5.19 6.89 -11.73
N SER A 104 4.50 8.02 -11.62
CA SER A 104 3.09 8.15 -12.03
C SER A 104 2.95 8.05 -13.56
N ARG A 105 3.85 8.69 -14.32
CA ARG A 105 3.91 8.58 -15.78
C ARG A 105 4.27 7.16 -16.21
N GLY A 106 5.27 6.56 -15.57
CA GLY A 106 5.70 5.20 -15.87
C GLY A 106 4.58 4.17 -15.65
N LEU A 107 3.79 4.31 -14.57
CA LEU A 107 2.62 3.45 -14.38
C LEU A 107 1.55 3.68 -15.46
N PHE A 108 1.30 4.92 -15.87
CA PHE A 108 0.40 5.23 -16.98
C PHE A 108 0.85 4.55 -18.29
N ASP A 109 2.14 4.56 -18.59
CA ASP A 109 2.69 3.93 -19.79
C ASP A 109 2.64 2.41 -19.73
N ILE A 110 2.90 1.82 -18.55
CA ILE A 110 2.68 0.39 -18.29
C ILE A 110 1.20 0.02 -18.54
N MET A 111 0.26 0.81 -18.02
CA MET A 111 -1.16 0.59 -18.23
C MET A 111 -1.54 0.63 -19.71
N ASN A 112 -0.96 1.54 -20.50
CA ASN A 112 -1.17 1.58 -21.94
C ASN A 112 -0.69 0.30 -22.63
N GLN A 113 0.53 -0.13 -22.34
CA GLN A 113 1.14 -1.28 -22.98
C GLN A 113 0.46 -2.61 -22.60
N LEU A 114 0.03 -2.74 -21.35
CA LEU A 114 -0.66 -3.93 -20.85
C LEU A 114 -2.19 -3.87 -21.02
N ASN A 115 -2.72 -2.83 -21.67
CA ASN A 115 -4.16 -2.60 -21.87
C ASN A 115 -4.97 -2.63 -20.56
N TRP A 116 -4.41 -2.06 -19.49
CA TRP A 116 -5.12 -1.82 -18.23
C TRP A 116 -5.94 -0.54 -18.37
N THR A 117 -7.26 -0.68 -18.23
CA THR A 117 -8.19 0.47 -18.32
C THR A 117 -8.32 1.20 -16.98
N GLN A 118 -8.17 0.47 -15.88
CA GLN A 118 -8.32 0.98 -14.51
C GLN A 118 -7.34 0.25 -13.57
N ILE A 119 -6.88 0.97 -12.56
CA ILE A 119 -6.13 0.42 -11.42
C ILE A 119 -6.93 0.58 -10.14
N LEU A 120 -6.75 -0.40 -9.25
CA LEU A 120 -7.20 -0.38 -7.86
C LEU A 120 -6.04 0.15 -7.02
N LEU A 121 -6.32 1.01 -6.05
CA LEU A 121 -5.34 1.61 -5.15
C LEU A 121 -5.83 1.48 -3.71
N ILE A 122 -4.92 1.10 -2.80
CA ILE A 122 -5.25 0.88 -1.40
C ILE A 122 -4.05 1.16 -0.49
N SER A 123 -4.27 1.84 0.63
CA SER A 123 -3.25 1.91 1.69
C SER A 123 -2.99 0.50 2.24
N LEU A 124 -1.71 0.11 2.39
CA LEU A 124 -1.39 -1.17 3.04
C LEU A 124 -1.64 -1.13 4.56
N HIS A 125 -1.74 0.05 5.18
CA HIS A 125 -2.19 0.22 6.56
C HIS A 125 -3.73 0.42 6.60
N PRO A 126 -4.53 -0.57 7.06
CA PRO A 126 -5.99 -0.56 6.90
C PRO A 126 -6.71 0.54 7.66
N LEU A 127 -6.10 1.02 8.74
CA LEU A 127 -6.69 2.03 9.61
C LEU A 127 -6.20 3.45 9.29
N SER A 128 -5.21 3.60 8.41
CA SER A 128 -4.65 4.92 8.07
C SER A 128 -5.40 5.52 6.89
N PRO A 129 -5.86 6.77 6.97
CA PRO A 129 -6.42 7.46 5.82
C PRO A 129 -5.34 7.72 4.77
N PHE A 130 -5.75 7.90 3.50
CA PHE A 130 -4.81 8.21 2.42
C PHE A 130 -4.02 9.50 2.65
N LEU A 131 -4.63 10.51 3.28
CA LEU A 131 -4.01 11.81 3.59
C LEU A 131 -4.50 12.31 4.96
N GLU A 132 -3.69 12.14 6.01
CA GLU A 132 -4.02 12.51 7.40
C GLU A 132 -3.89 14.02 7.67
N ILE A 133 -4.79 14.56 8.50
CA ILE A 133 -4.70 15.95 8.97
C ILE A 133 -3.49 16.14 9.89
N GLY A 134 -2.94 17.36 9.87
CA GLY A 134 -1.87 17.79 10.79
C GLY A 134 -0.49 17.84 10.16
N GLN A 135 -0.36 17.42 8.89
CA GLN A 135 0.87 17.58 8.12
C GLN A 135 1.03 19.03 7.63
N ASP A 136 2.16 19.65 7.95
CA ASP A 136 2.46 21.06 7.61
C ASP A 136 3.13 21.26 6.25
N TYR A 137 3.34 20.19 5.50
CA TYR A 137 3.91 20.24 4.15
C TYR A 137 2.86 20.72 3.13
N GLU A 138 3.09 21.88 2.51
CA GLU A 138 2.11 22.54 1.64
C GLU A 138 1.62 21.68 0.46
N PRO A 139 2.48 20.95 -0.28
CA PRO A 139 2.02 20.05 -1.35
C PRO A 139 1.06 18.96 -0.85
N PHE A 140 1.25 18.45 0.37
CA PHE A 140 0.33 17.50 0.99
C PHE A 140 -1.03 18.14 1.29
N LYS A 141 -1.05 19.38 1.80
CA LYS A 141 -2.29 20.13 2.04
C LYS A 141 -3.06 20.35 0.74
N GLN A 142 -2.37 20.75 -0.33
CA GLN A 142 -2.98 20.98 -1.64
C GLN A 142 -3.52 19.68 -2.27
N ALA A 143 -2.76 18.58 -2.17
CA ALA A 143 -3.22 17.25 -2.60
C ALA A 143 -4.51 16.85 -1.88
N ARG A 144 -4.56 17.02 -0.55
CA ARG A 144 -5.74 16.72 0.26
C ARG A 144 -6.95 17.55 -0.16
N LEU A 145 -6.81 18.88 -0.23
CA LEU A 145 -7.90 19.77 -0.63
C LEU A 145 -8.42 19.44 -2.04
N THR A 146 -7.52 19.07 -2.95
CA THR A 146 -7.90 18.68 -4.31
C THR A 146 -8.71 17.39 -4.29
N LEU A 147 -8.25 16.34 -3.60
CA LEU A 147 -8.97 15.06 -3.54
C LEU A 147 -10.31 15.18 -2.79
N GLU A 148 -10.38 15.99 -1.72
CA GLU A 148 -11.62 16.33 -1.03
C GLU A 148 -12.62 17.03 -1.97
N SER A 149 -12.15 17.96 -2.82
CA SER A 149 -13.00 18.61 -3.83
C SER A 149 -13.56 17.64 -4.88
N GLN A 150 -12.90 16.49 -5.06
CA GLN A 150 -13.37 15.39 -5.93
C GLN A 150 -14.28 14.40 -5.20
N GLY A 151 -14.60 14.65 -3.92
CA GLY A 151 -15.51 13.84 -3.12
C GLY A 151 -14.84 12.79 -2.23
N MET A 152 -13.51 12.81 -2.08
CA MET A 152 -12.83 11.93 -1.12
C MET A 152 -13.16 12.39 0.31
N PRO A 153 -13.72 11.52 1.18
CA PRO A 153 -13.87 11.85 2.59
C PRO A 153 -12.52 12.15 3.24
N HIS A 154 -12.51 13.06 4.21
CA HIS A 154 -11.29 13.47 4.92
C HIS A 154 -10.57 12.28 5.58
N ASP A 155 -11.31 11.37 6.22
CA ASP A 155 -10.80 10.20 6.94
C ASP A 155 -10.92 8.91 6.12
N PHE A 156 -10.89 9.01 4.79
CA PHE A 156 -11.13 7.88 3.91
C PHE A 156 -10.04 6.81 4.01
N LYS A 157 -10.43 5.60 4.40
CA LYS A 157 -9.59 4.39 4.59
C LYS A 157 -9.93 3.26 3.61
N GLY A 158 -10.77 3.55 2.63
CA GLY A 158 -11.26 2.59 1.65
C GLY A 158 -10.23 2.29 0.56
N GLY A 159 -10.72 2.01 -0.64
CA GLY A 159 -9.91 1.91 -1.84
C GLY A 159 -10.32 2.93 -2.90
N ILE A 160 -9.39 3.26 -3.78
CA ILE A 160 -9.59 4.20 -4.88
C ILE A 160 -9.46 3.44 -6.20
N ILE A 161 -10.38 3.67 -7.14
CA ILE A 161 -10.22 3.24 -8.52
C ILE A 161 -9.94 4.46 -9.38
N LEU A 162 -8.82 4.39 -10.10
CA LEU A 162 -8.47 5.38 -11.11
C LEU A 162 -8.59 4.76 -12.49
N GLU A 163 -9.27 5.46 -13.39
CA GLU A 163 -9.15 5.18 -14.80
C GLU A 163 -7.75 5.55 -15.30
N ARG A 164 -7.32 4.90 -16.39
CA ARG A 164 -6.00 5.15 -16.97
C ARG A 164 -5.71 6.64 -17.19
N ALA A 165 -6.67 7.40 -17.71
CA ALA A 165 -6.49 8.83 -17.96
C ALA A 165 -6.32 9.66 -16.68
N GLU A 166 -6.79 9.15 -15.54
CA GLU A 166 -6.80 9.83 -14.25
C GLU A 166 -5.50 9.62 -13.47
N VAL A 167 -4.72 8.59 -13.80
CA VAL A 167 -3.49 8.22 -13.09
C VAL A 167 -2.48 9.36 -13.05
N VAL A 168 -2.21 10.00 -14.19
CA VAL A 168 -1.23 11.10 -14.26
C VAL A 168 -1.65 12.34 -13.46
N THR A 169 -2.95 12.47 -13.16
CA THR A 169 -3.48 13.62 -12.41
C THR A 169 -3.52 13.33 -10.91
N TYR A 170 -4.07 12.19 -10.49
CA TYR A 170 -4.36 11.94 -9.08
C TYR A 170 -3.34 11.05 -8.38
N LEU A 171 -2.65 10.15 -9.09
CA LEU A 171 -1.63 9.32 -8.45
C LEU A 171 -0.50 10.14 -7.82
N PRO A 172 0.03 11.21 -8.43
CA PRO A 172 1.02 12.06 -7.78
C PRO A 172 0.57 12.57 -6.40
N MET A 173 -0.70 12.97 -6.29
CA MET A 173 -1.29 13.49 -5.05
C MET A 173 -1.35 12.40 -3.96
N LEU A 174 -1.68 11.17 -4.34
CA LEU A 174 -1.70 10.03 -3.43
C LEU A 174 -0.29 9.59 -3.02
N LEU A 175 0.68 9.66 -3.94
CA LEU A 175 2.07 9.32 -3.65
C LEU A 175 2.72 10.30 -2.67
N ILE A 176 2.36 11.59 -2.70
CA ILE A 176 2.80 12.54 -1.65
C ILE A 176 2.46 11.99 -0.25
N GLY A 177 1.31 11.33 -0.09
CA GLY A 177 0.93 10.64 1.15
C GLY A 177 1.95 9.59 1.58
N VAL A 178 2.37 8.74 0.64
CA VAL A 178 3.38 7.68 0.88
C VAL A 178 4.71 8.27 1.39
N PHE A 179 5.19 9.35 0.78
CA PHE A 179 6.47 9.97 1.15
C PHE A 179 6.44 10.73 2.47
N VAL A 180 5.29 11.30 2.84
CA VAL A 180 5.15 12.13 4.05
C VAL A 180 4.78 11.28 5.26
N GLN A 181 3.90 10.29 5.08
CA GLN A 181 3.37 9.47 6.16
C GLN A 181 4.09 8.12 6.30
N ALA A 182 4.97 7.77 5.34
CA ALA A 182 5.65 6.47 5.29
C ALA A 182 4.69 5.26 5.28
N VAL A 183 3.48 5.44 4.76
CA VAL A 183 2.49 4.37 4.58
C VAL A 183 2.50 3.92 3.12
N PRO A 184 2.88 2.67 2.81
CA PRO A 184 2.91 2.20 1.43
C PRO A 184 1.53 2.19 0.77
N LEU A 185 1.50 2.57 -0.50
CA LEU A 185 0.30 2.53 -1.34
C LEU A 185 0.40 1.34 -2.29
N ALA A 186 -0.48 0.36 -2.14
CA ALA A 186 -0.55 -0.79 -3.03
C ALA A 186 -1.49 -0.56 -4.20
N PHE A 187 -1.21 -1.21 -5.33
CA PHE A 187 -2.03 -1.18 -6.52
C PHE A 187 -2.10 -2.53 -7.23
N ALA A 188 -3.16 -2.70 -8.03
CA ALA A 188 -3.33 -3.80 -8.96
C ALA A 188 -4.18 -3.33 -10.17
N PRO A 189 -4.10 -3.99 -11.33
CA PRO A 189 -5.12 -3.81 -12.35
C PRO A 189 -6.49 -4.26 -11.81
N SER A 190 -7.53 -3.55 -12.24
CA SER A 190 -8.93 -3.89 -11.93
C SER A 190 -9.38 -5.26 -12.45
N LYS A 191 -8.76 -5.73 -13.55
CA LYS A 191 -8.94 -7.10 -14.01
C LYS A 191 -8.23 -8.05 -13.05
N ASP A 192 -8.85 -9.20 -12.81
CA ASP A 192 -8.27 -10.26 -11.99
C ASP A 192 -7.02 -10.86 -12.67
N GLN A 193 -5.89 -10.19 -12.43
CA GLN A 193 -4.57 -10.55 -12.91
C GLN A 193 -3.63 -10.62 -11.71
N GLY A 194 -2.74 -11.60 -11.70
CA GLY A 194 -1.75 -11.75 -10.64
C GLY A 194 -0.52 -10.86 -10.81
N ILE A 195 -0.74 -9.58 -11.13
CA ILE A 195 0.26 -8.51 -11.13
C ILE A 195 -0.19 -7.48 -10.09
N PHE A 196 0.65 -7.15 -9.14
CA PHE A 196 0.36 -6.12 -8.14
C PHE A 196 1.64 -5.40 -7.78
N GLY A 197 1.51 -4.18 -7.26
CA GLY A 197 2.65 -3.39 -6.84
C GLY A 197 2.38 -2.62 -5.56
N ALA A 198 3.44 -2.11 -4.95
CA ALA A 198 3.37 -1.20 -3.82
C ALA A 198 4.42 -0.10 -3.96
N PHE A 199 3.98 1.14 -3.85
CA PHE A 199 4.84 2.30 -3.76
C PHE A 199 5.38 2.43 -2.34
N SER A 200 6.69 2.59 -2.20
CA SER A 200 7.38 2.84 -0.94
C SER A 200 7.76 4.30 -0.77
N ASP A 201 8.04 4.68 0.48
CA ASP A 201 8.49 6.01 0.91
C ASP A 201 9.89 6.41 0.38
N CYS A 202 10.66 5.44 -0.10
CA CYS A 202 11.94 5.65 -0.78
C CYS A 202 11.79 5.88 -2.28
N GLY A 203 10.57 5.94 -2.81
CA GLY A 203 10.31 6.19 -4.22
C GLY A 203 10.63 5.01 -5.12
N MET A 204 10.40 3.80 -4.62
CA MET A 204 10.43 2.58 -5.43
C MET A 204 9.03 2.01 -5.58
N ILE A 205 8.84 1.21 -6.63
CA ILE A 205 7.70 0.31 -6.75
C ILE A 205 8.20 -1.12 -6.54
N HIS A 206 7.67 -1.77 -5.52
CA HIS A 206 7.81 -3.20 -5.31
C HIS A 206 6.71 -3.89 -6.09
N THR A 207 7.07 -4.60 -7.15
CA THR A 207 6.14 -5.33 -8.01
C THR A 207 6.22 -6.81 -7.72
N PHE A 208 5.06 -7.45 -7.73
CA PHE A 208 4.90 -8.83 -7.35
C PHE A 208 4.08 -9.56 -8.39
N PHE A 209 4.53 -10.76 -8.73
CA PHE A 209 3.92 -11.56 -9.78
C PHE A 209 3.55 -12.95 -9.26
N SER A 210 2.36 -13.40 -9.64
CA SER A 210 1.91 -14.77 -9.43
C SER A 210 2.61 -15.77 -10.37
N GLY A 211 3.16 -15.30 -11.50
CA GLY A 211 3.75 -16.14 -12.54
C GLY A 211 4.79 -15.42 -13.41
N LEU A 212 5.52 -16.21 -14.21
CA LEU A 212 6.58 -15.72 -15.10
C LEU A 212 6.06 -14.95 -16.31
N ILE A 213 4.83 -15.24 -16.76
CA ILE A 213 4.24 -14.59 -17.93
C ILE A 213 3.89 -13.14 -17.59
N GLU A 214 3.27 -12.96 -16.42
CA GLU A 214 2.95 -11.68 -15.81
C GLU A 214 4.21 -10.84 -15.62
N GLN A 215 5.24 -11.44 -15.02
CA GLN A 215 6.54 -10.79 -14.80
C GLN A 215 7.15 -10.29 -16.12
N ARG A 216 7.28 -11.16 -17.13
CA ARG A 216 7.92 -10.78 -18.40
C ARG A 216 7.17 -9.69 -19.15
N SER A 217 5.83 -9.76 -19.13
CA SER A 217 4.98 -8.75 -19.77
C SER A 217 5.16 -7.39 -19.09
N PHE A 218 5.18 -7.39 -17.76
CA PHE A 218 5.38 -6.17 -16.98
C PHE A 218 6.79 -5.60 -17.13
N GLU A 219 7.83 -6.43 -17.09
CA GLU A 219 9.23 -5.99 -17.26
C GLU A 219 9.45 -5.33 -18.61
N GLY A 220 8.92 -5.93 -19.69
CA GLY A 220 8.97 -5.31 -21.03
C GLY A 220 8.26 -3.94 -21.08
N ALA A 221 7.14 -3.82 -20.35
CA ALA A 221 6.41 -2.57 -20.28
C ALA A 221 7.14 -1.50 -19.45
N ALA A 222 7.72 -1.88 -18.32
CA ALA A 222 8.44 -1.00 -17.40
C ALA A 222 9.71 -0.44 -18.04
N THR A 223 10.50 -1.27 -18.74
CA THR A 223 11.68 -0.79 -19.47
C THR A 223 11.32 0.20 -20.57
N SER A 224 10.19 -0.01 -21.25
CA SER A 224 9.70 0.91 -22.28
C SER A 224 9.12 2.22 -21.71
N ALA A 225 8.91 2.27 -20.39
CA ALA A 225 8.38 3.42 -19.64
C ALA A 225 9.48 4.15 -18.86
N ASP A 226 10.76 3.93 -19.22
CA ASP A 226 11.94 4.51 -18.59
C ASP A 226 12.04 4.24 -17.07
N LEU A 227 11.45 3.14 -16.60
CA LEU A 227 11.59 2.68 -15.22
C LEU A 227 12.73 1.65 -15.13
N ILE A 228 13.55 1.81 -14.10
CA ILE A 228 14.82 1.10 -13.94
C ILE A 228 14.62 -0.06 -12.97
N PRO A 229 14.87 -1.31 -13.39
CA PRO A 229 14.90 -2.45 -12.49
C PRO A 229 16.10 -2.33 -11.53
N GLU A 230 15.82 -2.41 -10.24
CA GLU A 230 16.85 -2.49 -9.21
C GLU A 230 17.29 -3.95 -8.98
N PRO A 231 18.56 -4.20 -8.64
CA PRO A 231 19.00 -5.52 -8.21
C PRO A 231 18.23 -5.93 -6.94
N VAL A 232 17.74 -7.17 -6.91
CA VAL A 232 17.05 -7.75 -5.74
C VAL A 232 18.06 -8.36 -4.78
#